data_AF-A0A7C2F3F5-F1
#
_entry.id   AF-A0A7C2F3F5-F1
#
_cell.length_a   1.000
_cell.length_b   1.000
_cell.length_c   1.000
_cell.angle_alpha   90.00
_cell.angle_beta   90.00
_cell.angle_gamma   90.00
#
_symmetry.space_group_name_H-M   'P 1'
#
loop_
_entity.id
_entity.type
_entity.pdbx_description
1 polymer ?
#
loop_
_entity_poly.entity_id
_entity_poly.type
_entity_poly.pdbx_seq_one_letter_code
_entity_poly.pdbx_strand_id
1 'polypeptide(L)' 'MVRLQVMLDPVEAEALATWAESELRDPRDQIRLVVRREMERRGLLHGAENPPDVQESPSGLDRKDGKK' A
#
# COMPACT_ATOMS: atom_id res chain seq x y z
N MET A 1 -8.00 2.98 -8.37
CA MET A 1 -7.62 1.67 -7.76
C MET A 1 -7.31 0.72 -8.90
N VAL A 2 -6.14 0.08 -8.90
CA VAL A 2 -5.76 -0.89 -9.94
C VAL A 2 -6.34 -2.26 -9.58
N ARG A 3 -6.90 -2.98 -10.57
CA ARG A 3 -7.43 -4.34 -10.41
C ARG A 3 -6.43 -5.34 -11.00
N LEU A 4 -5.95 -6.25 -10.17
CA LEU A 4 -5.14 -7.40 -10.59
C LEU A 4 -6.03 -8.65 -10.58
N GLN A 5 -5.86 -9.52 -11.58
CA GLN A 5 -6.42 -10.87 -11.55
C GLN A 5 -5.28 -11.85 -11.26
N VAL A 6 -5.46 -12.67 -10.23
CA VAL A 6 -4.55 -13.77 -9.89
C VAL A 6 -5.27 -15.06 -10.23
N MET A 7 -4.66 -15.87 -11.10
CA MET A 7 -5.12 -17.21 -11.36
C MET A 7 -4.37 -18.16 -10.44
N LEU A 8 -5.13 -18.95 -9.69
CA LEU A 8 -4.62 -20.00 -8.82
C LEU A 8 -5.17 -21.32 -9.33
N ASP A 9 -4.37 -22.37 -9.21
CA ASP A 9 -4.91 -23.71 -9.39
C ASP A 9 -5.87 -24.08 -8.23
N PRO A 10 -6.65 -25.17 -8.34
CA PRO A 10 -7.61 -25.54 -7.30
C PRO A 10 -6.97 -25.77 -5.91
N VAL A 11 -5.77 -26.32 -5.85
CA VAL A 11 -5.07 -26.63 -4.60
C VAL A 11 -4.57 -25.35 -3.94
N GLU A 12 -3.99 -24.44 -4.73
CA GLU A 12 -3.56 -23.11 -4.29
C GLU A 12 -4.75 -22.28 -3.78
N ALA A 13 -5.88 -22.34 -4.48
CA ALA A 13 -7.09 -21.62 -4.10
C ALA A 13 -7.67 -22.13 -2.77
N GLU A 14 -7.73 -23.45 -2.58
CA GLU A 14 -8.18 -24.06 -1.33
C GLU A 14 -7.23 -23.71 -0.18
N ALA A 15 -5.92 -23.86 -0.37
CA ALA A 15 -4.93 -23.51 0.64
C ALA A 15 -5.01 -22.02 1.05
N LEU A 16 -5.18 -21.12 0.08
CA LEU A 16 -5.37 -19.70 0.35
C LEU A 16 -6.65 -19.44 1.17
N ALA A 17 -7.76 -20.10 0.82
CA ALA A 17 -9.03 -19.95 1.52
C ALA A 17 -8.94 -20.45 2.96
N THR A 18 -8.37 -21.63 3.19
CA THR A 18 -8.17 -22.19 4.54
C THR A 18 -7.26 -21.30 5.39
N TRP A 19 -6.19 -20.77 4.81
CA TRP A 19 -5.29 -19.86 5.54
C TRP A 19 -5.98 -18.52 5.86
N ALA A 20 -6.74 -17.97 4.92
CA ALA A 20 -7.50 -16.75 5.15
C ALA A 20 -8.53 -16.94 6.28
N GLU A 21 -9.23 -18.08 6.29
CA GLU A 21 -10.19 -18.43 7.34
C GLU A 21 -9.54 -18.56 8.72
N SER A 22 -8.39 -19.25 8.83
CA SER A 22 -7.69 -19.39 10.12
C SER A 22 -7.20 -18.06 10.69
N GLU A 23 -7.01 -17.05 9.83
CA GLU A 23 -6.59 -15.69 10.16
C GLU A 23 -7.78 -14.70 10.26
N LEU A 24 -9.02 -15.19 10.15
CA LEU A 24 -10.25 -14.38 10.11
C LEU A 24 -10.19 -13.25 9.07
N ARG A 25 -9.66 -13.54 7.88
CA ARG A 25 -9.41 -12.59 6.79
C ARG A 25 -10.16 -12.99 5.52
N ASP A 26 -10.53 -12.00 4.70
CA ASP A 26 -11.02 -12.27 3.35
C ASP A 26 -9.88 -12.84 2.46
N PRO A 27 -10.12 -13.88 1.64
CA PRO A 27 -9.09 -14.44 0.76
C PRO A 27 -8.41 -13.42 -0.18
N ARG A 28 -9.12 -12.36 -0.59
CA ARG A 28 -8.55 -11.28 -1.42
C ARG A 28 -7.57 -10.42 -0.64
N ASP A 29 -7.86 -10.16 0.62
CA ASP A 29 -6.95 -9.45 1.52
C ASP A 29 -5.75 -10.33 1.88
N GLN A 30 -5.96 -11.64 2.03
CA GLN A 30 -4.90 -12.61 2.25
C GLN A 30 -3.90 -12.63 1.08
N ILE A 31 -4.36 -12.78 -0.17
CA ILE A 31 -3.45 -12.77 -1.33
C ILE A 31 -2.77 -11.42 -1.51
N ARG A 32 -3.47 -10.30 -1.22
CA ARG A 32 -2.88 -8.97 -1.23
C ARG A 32 -1.75 -8.84 -0.22
N LEU A 33 -1.89 -9.41 0.98
CA LEU A 33 -0.84 -9.44 1.99
C LEU A 33 0.36 -10.26 1.53
N VAL A 34 0.12 -11.44 0.94
CA VAL A 34 1.18 -12.31 0.38
C VAL A 34 1.98 -11.55 -0.67
N VAL A 35 1.30 -10.94 -1.65
CA VAL A 35 1.94 -10.14 -2.69
C VAL A 35 2.73 -8.97 -2.09
N ARG A 36 2.16 -8.24 -1.13
CA ARG A 36 2.85 -7.13 -0.46
C ARG A 36 4.15 -7.61 0.20
N ARG A 37 4.08 -8.64 1.04
CA ARG A 37 5.25 -9.18 1.76
C ARG A 37 6.34 -9.64 0.80
N GLU A 38 5.96 -10.27 -0.31
CA GLU A 38 6.91 -10.71 -1.32
C GLU A 38 7.57 -9.52 -2.04
N MET A 39 6.80 -8.47 -2.35
CA MET A 39 7.35 -7.25 -2.92
C MET A 39 8.27 -6.52 -1.94
N GLU A 40 7.95 -6.47 -0.65
CA GLU A 40 8.82 -5.94 0.41
C GLU A 40 10.12 -6.73 0.52
N ARG A 41 10.03 -8.07 0.57
CA ARG A 41 11.19 -8.97 0.63
C ARG A 41 12.13 -8.79 -0.56
N ARG A 42 11.60 -8.45 -1.73
CA ARG A 42 12.37 -8.14 -2.94
C ARG A 42 12.86 -6.68 -3.02
N GLY A 43 12.49 -5.84 -2.05
CA GLY A 43 12.78 -4.40 -2.09
C GLY A 43 12.05 -3.67 -3.21
N LEU A 44 10.89 -4.15 -3.68
CA LEU A 44 10.14 -3.50 -4.75
C LEU A 44 9.21 -2.39 -4.25
N LEU A 45 8.90 -2.38 -2.95
CA LEU A 45 8.13 -1.31 -2.31
C LEU A 45 9.08 -0.28 -1.68
N HIS A 46 9.76 0.51 -2.51
CA HIS A 46 10.49 1.68 -2.01
C HIS A 46 9.48 2.79 -1.67
N GLY A 47 9.46 3.27 -0.41
CA GLY A 47 8.69 4.45 -0.01
C GLY A 47 7.30 4.21 0.60
N ALA A 48 6.92 2.98 0.95
CA ALA A 48 5.65 2.71 1.65
C ALA A 48 5.68 3.08 3.15
N GLU A 49 6.84 3.48 3.70
CA GLU A 49 7.03 3.84 5.11
C GLU A 49 6.93 5.35 5.41
N ASN A 50 6.79 6.22 4.41
CA ASN A 50 6.55 7.64 4.69
C ASN A 50 5.08 7.98 4.43
N PRO A 51 4.25 8.24 5.47
CA PRO A 51 3.07 9.05 5.24
C PRO A 51 3.51 10.36 4.56
N PRO A 52 2.71 10.94 3.64
CA PRO A 52 3.04 12.23 3.09
C PRO A 52 3.15 13.19 4.26
N ASP A 53 4.39 13.61 4.54
CA ASP A 53 4.65 14.74 5.41
C ASP A 53 3.75 15.84 4.86
N VAL A 54 2.82 16.28 5.70
CA VAL A 54 1.86 17.32 5.35
C VAL A 54 2.75 18.50 5.02
N GLN A 55 2.93 18.78 3.72
CA GLN A 55 3.54 20.01 3.27
C GLN A 55 2.59 21.11 3.74
N GLU A 56 2.84 21.61 4.95
CA GLU A 56 2.47 22.96 5.33
C GLU A 56 2.99 23.84 4.20
N SER A 57 2.07 24.19 3.31
CA SER A 57 2.29 25.27 2.36
C SER A 57 2.71 26.46 3.22
N PRO A 58 3.87 27.08 2.99
CA PRO A 58 4.17 28.32 3.66
C PRO A 58 3.22 29.36 3.08
N SER A 59 2.04 29.50 3.69
CA SER A 59 1.19 30.68 3.54
C SER A 59 1.87 31.82 4.31
N GLY A 60 2.98 32.30 3.77
CA GLY A 60 3.68 33.50 4.22
C GLY A 60 3.52 34.58 3.16
N LEU A 61 2.34 35.18 3.10
CA LEU A 61 2.11 36.40 2.33
C LEU A 61 2.79 37.56 3.07
N ASP A 62 4.11 37.67 3.01
CA ASP A 62 4.84 38.83 3.52
C ASP A 62 4.71 39.98 2.52
N ARG A 63 3.63 40.76 2.65
CA ARG A 63 3.64 42.16 2.23
C ARG A 63 4.43 42.93 3.28
N LYS A 64 5.66 43.34 2.94
CA LYS A 64 6.31 44.46 3.61
C LYS A 64 7.01 45.37 2.62
N ASP A 65 6.80 46.65 2.90
CA ASP A 65 7.07 47.85 2.13
C ASP A 65 8.53 48.08 1.73
N GLY A 66 8.73 48.92 0.71
CA GLY A 66 9.73 49.98 0.81
C GLY A 66 10.70 50.18 -0.36
N LYS A 67 10.69 51.41 -0.89
CA LYS A 67 11.72 52.17 -1.64
C LYS A 67 11.92 51.88 -3.14
N LYS A 68 11.54 52.88 -3.95
CA LYS A 68 12.49 53.90 -4.44
C LYS A 68 11.80 55.22 -4.75
#